data_AF-A0AAV0PMK3-F1
#
_entry.id   AF-A0AAV0PMK3-F1
#
_cell.length_a   1.000
_cell.length_b   1.000
_cell.length_c   1.000
_cell.angle_alpha   90.00
_cell.angle_beta   90.00
_cell.angle_gamma   90.00
#
_symmetry.space_group_name_H-M   'P 1'
#
loop_
_entity.id
_entity.type
_entity.pdbx_description
1 polymer ?
#
loop_
_entity_poly.entity_id
_entity_poly.type
_entity_poly.pdbx_seq_one_letter_code
_entity_poly.pdbx_strand_id
1 'polypeptide(L)' 'MQCKVCMQTFICTTTEVKCREHAEAKHPKADVYACFPHLKK' A
#
# COMPACT_ATOMS: atom_id res chain seq x y z
N MET A 1 -6.72 -3.44 -5.37
CA MET A 1 -6.13 -2.47 -4.41
C MET A 1 -5.16 -1.60 -5.19
N GLN A 2 -5.17 -0.27 -5.02
CA GLN A 2 -4.29 0.63 -5.75
C GLN A 2 -3.49 1.46 -4.74
N CYS A 3 -2.16 1.50 -4.89
CA CYS A 3 -1.34 2.39 -4.07
C CYS A 3 -1.53 3.83 -4.55
N LYS A 4 -1.86 4.75 -3.63
CA LYS A 4 -2.04 6.17 -3.92
C LYS A 4 -0.74 6.94 -4.12
N VAL A 5 0.40 6.38 -3.70
CA VAL A 5 1.71 7.02 -3.82
C VAL A 5 2.34 6.73 -5.18
N CYS A 6 2.46 5.46 -5.57
CA CYS A 6 3.04 5.08 -6.87
C CYS A 6 2.01 4.78 -7.96
N MET A 7 0.72 4.88 -7.66
CA MET A 7 -0.38 4.59 -8.61
C MET A 7 -0.37 3.15 -9.16
N GLN A 8 0.39 2.23 -8.54
CA GLN A 8 0.41 0.83 -8.93
C GLN A 8 -0.89 0.13 -8.56
N THR A 9 -1.48 -0.53 -9.55
CA THR A 9 -2.69 -1.34 -9.40
C THR A 9 -2.27 -2.77 -9.09
N PHE A 10 -2.69 -3.27 -7.94
CA PHE A 10 -2.45 -4.65 -7.54
C PHE A 10 -3.64 -5.52 -7.97
N ILE A 11 -3.34 -6.50 -8.82
CA ILE A 11 -4.27 -7.40 -9.51
C ILE A 11 -4.86 -8.51 -8.62
N CYS A 12 -5.54 -8.13 -7.53
CA CYS A 12 -6.59 -8.93 -6.88
C CYS A 12 -6.30 -9.77 -5.62
N THR A 13 -5.10 -9.84 -5.02
CA THR A 13 -4.91 -10.61 -3.75
C THR A 13 -3.91 -10.02 -2.77
N THR A 14 -3.78 -8.70 -2.76
CA THR A 14 -2.90 -8.04 -1.79
C THR A 14 -3.60 -7.98 -0.43
N THR A 15 -3.25 -8.91 0.45
CA THR A 15 -3.60 -8.86 1.88
C THR A 15 -2.96 -7.62 2.53
N GLU A 16 -3.46 -7.19 3.68
CA GLU A 16 -2.92 -6.05 4.43
C GLU A 16 -1.40 -6.17 4.63
N VAL A 17 -0.90 -7.39 4.90
CA VAL A 17 0.52 -7.71 5.02
C VAL A 17 1.29 -7.34 3.75
N LYS A 18 0.78 -7.70 2.56
CA LYS A 18 1.43 -7.37 1.29
C LYS A 18 1.43 -5.88 0.99
N CYS A 19 0.36 -5.16 1.37
CA CYS A 19 0.29 -3.70 1.26
C CYS A 19 1.34 -3.03 2.16
N ARG A 20 1.52 -3.56 3.36
CA ARG A 20 2.53 -3.09 4.32
C ARG A 20 3.95 -3.37 3.83
N GLU A 21 4.25 -4.59 3.37
CA GLU A 21 5.55 -4.91 2.74
C GLU A 21 5.85 -3.97 1.56
N HIS A 22 4.85 -3.66 0.73
CA HIS A 22 5.00 -2.71 -0.37
C HIS A 22 5.35 -1.31 0.13
N ALA A 23 4.63 -0.81 1.13
CA ALA A 23 4.89 0.51 1.70
C ALA A 23 6.30 0.57 2.32
N GLU A 24 6.69 -0.41 3.14
CA GLU A 24 8.01 -0.45 3.77
C GLU A 24 9.15 -0.56 2.74
N ALA A 25 8.99 -1.36 1.68
CA ALA A 25 10.04 -1.57 0.68
C ALA A 25 10.13 -0.48 -0.40
N LYS A 26 8.99 0.09 -0.84
CA LYS A 26 8.93 1.08 -1.94
C LYS A 26 8.81 2.50 -1.45
N HIS A 27 8.27 2.70 -0.26
CA HIS A 27 7.97 3.99 0.31
C HIS A 27 8.52 4.08 1.74
N PRO A 28 9.85 3.98 1.95
CA PRO A 28 10.46 3.95 3.29
C PRO A 28 10.24 5.22 4.13
N LYS A 29 9.68 6.29 3.55
CA LYS A 29 9.30 7.54 4.21
C LYS A 29 7.79 7.75 4.32
N ALA A 30 6.98 6.87 3.71
CA ALA A 30 5.53 7.01 3.69
C ALA A 30 4.89 5.84 4.43
N ASP A 31 3.89 6.17 5.24
CA ASP A 31 3.16 5.17 6.00
C ASP A 31 2.27 4.29 5.09
N VAL A 32 1.95 3.07 5.53
CA VAL A 32 1.06 2.17 4.80
C VAL A 32 -0.31 2.79 4.54
N TYR A 33 -0.80 3.66 5.44
CA TYR A 33 -2.05 4.40 5.26
C TYR A 33 -1.93 5.54 4.24
N ALA A 34 -0.71 6.04 3.98
CA ALA A 34 -0.49 6.98 2.88
C ALA A 34 -0.54 6.25 1.52
N CYS A 35 -0.03 5.02 1.47
CA CYS A 35 -0.12 4.16 0.28
C CYS A 35 -1.55 3.65 0.05
N PHE A 36 -2.22 3.21 1.12
CA PHE A 36 -3.54 2.60 1.08
C PHE A 36 -4.44 3.24 2.14
N PRO A 37 -5.00 4.43 1.88
CA PRO A 37 -5.83 5.15 2.85
C PRO A 37 -7.09 4.37 3.26
N HIS A 38 -7.55 3.45 2.41
CA HIS A 38 -8.66 2.54 2.70
C HIS A 38 -8.36 1.49 3.78
N LEU A 39 -7.10 1.32 4.21
CA LEU A 39 -6.73 0.45 5.33
C LEU A 39 -6.91 1.13 6.70
N LYS A 40 -7.08 2.46 6.72
CA LYS A 40 -7.34 3.21 7.94
C LYS A 40 -8.85 3.10 8.24
N LYS A 41 -9.20 2.38 9.31
CA LYS A 41 -10.57 2.30 9.85
C LYS A 41 -11.11 3.67 10.20
#